data_AF-A0AA36MNA5-F1
#
_entry.id   AF-A0AA36MNA5-F1
#
_cell.length_a   1.000
_cell.length_b   1.000
_cell.length_c   1.000
_cell.angle_alpha   90.00
_cell.angle_beta   90.00
_cell.angle_gamma   90.00
#
_symmetry.space_group_name_H-M   'P 1'
#
loop_
_entity.id
_entity.type
_entity.pdbx_description
1 polymer ?
#
loop_
_entity_poly.entity_id
_entity_poly.type
_entity_poly.pdbx_seq_one_letter_code
_entity_poly.pdbx_strand_id
1 'polypeptide(L)'
;MAAWSAKLTARPVAANGGLFELREAVGVGGSEVAVDGSCAQLQTACGLNVRASKLNPGEYKFARVKERSLSPLFCEILVVVWQHKKLLGGQKHFPDRPTLRHKVKKEEFCSGYTDFEYVYMTVLGLAKLHSLVEEITKLNNGEGFTRNPGVQLLERACGMTMHGDREGANAMLRSAPTALLEAFQAAKASGRFLDFFRQAFDRQADPCLEGRTSRLLHFLESHRLTSTSAAPWEDVSLRPLAADAAIKDVAGEHLRVFGNECTWQWSRQREMSYEEAQRARFSGDDAAAEDFARLFNAESFSRAMRARGVVRRRAAARWEAQVEDGSWSPYDDEASAAIEAAHLAGQPRLELRLGPRGWTYVIDLANQVQLNPKTRKSRPIRRSEAVASPVSPEAAAAGARLTEEELAETIRFFAPRAVSGVGGRVGQREGEGRSASFAVKESQGESQK
;
A
#
# COMPACT_ATOMS: atom_id res chain seq x y z
N MET A 1 39.66 -42.08 21.77
CA MET A 1 39.97 -41.94 23.21
C MET A 1 39.73 -40.51 23.66
N ALA A 2 38.52 -40.23 24.15
CA ALA A 2 38.19 -39.17 25.11
C ALA A 2 36.69 -39.28 25.37
N ALA A 3 36.34 -39.88 26.51
CA ALA A 3 34.98 -39.99 27.01
C ALA A 3 34.67 -38.76 27.85
N TRP A 4 33.46 -38.21 27.76
CA TRP A 4 32.85 -37.59 28.93
C TRP A 4 31.33 -37.72 28.94
N SER A 5 30.88 -38.06 30.14
CA SER A 5 29.57 -38.55 30.54
C SER A 5 28.79 -37.40 31.16
N ALA A 6 27.49 -37.27 30.87
CA ALA A 6 26.61 -36.35 31.60
C ALA A 6 25.35 -37.08 32.08
N LYS A 7 25.23 -37.09 33.41
CA LYS A 7 24.23 -37.74 34.25
C LYS A 7 22.83 -37.18 34.03
N LEU A 8 21.86 -38.07 33.83
CA LEU A 8 20.44 -37.81 34.07
C LEU A 8 20.17 -37.89 35.57
N THR A 9 19.55 -36.85 36.13
CA THR A 9 18.91 -36.92 37.45
C THR A 9 17.46 -36.50 37.30
N ALA A 10 16.56 -37.44 37.56
CA ALA A 10 15.13 -37.22 37.71
C ALA A 10 14.81 -36.90 39.18
N ARG A 11 13.82 -36.03 39.42
CA ARG A 11 13.07 -35.90 40.69
C ARG A 11 11.81 -35.03 40.47
N PRO A 12 10.80 -35.08 41.37
CA PRO A 12 9.49 -35.61 41.03
C PRO A 12 8.33 -34.61 41.17
N VAL A 13 7.17 -35.11 40.75
CA VAL A 13 5.80 -34.58 40.87
C VAL A 13 5.45 -34.17 42.30
N ALA A 14 4.85 -32.98 42.44
CA ALA A 14 4.05 -32.62 43.60
C ALA A 14 2.66 -32.15 43.12
N ALA A 15 1.65 -32.92 43.52
CA ALA A 15 0.25 -32.54 43.46
C ALA A 15 -0.06 -31.52 44.57
N ASN A 16 -0.92 -30.55 44.28
CA ASN A 16 -1.74 -29.91 45.30
C ASN A 16 -3.03 -29.40 44.67
N GLY A 17 -4.13 -29.98 45.13
CA GLY A 17 -5.48 -29.49 44.89
C GLY A 17 -5.79 -28.29 45.78
N GLY A 18 -6.66 -27.43 45.30
CA GLY A 18 -7.18 -26.28 46.01
C GLY A 18 -8.48 -25.84 45.37
N LEU A 19 -9.57 -26.43 45.86
CA LEU A 19 -10.96 -26.00 45.66
C LEU A 19 -11.12 -24.61 46.28
N PHE A 20 -11.67 -23.61 45.58
CA PHE A 20 -12.42 -22.54 46.24
C PHE A 20 -13.43 -21.86 45.30
N GLU A 21 -14.65 -21.86 45.83
CA GLU A 21 -15.91 -21.15 45.61
C GLU A 21 -16.11 -20.09 44.51
N LEU A 22 -17.27 -20.26 43.87
CA LEU A 22 -18.09 -19.27 43.18
C LEU A 22 -18.43 -18.07 44.08
N ARG A 23 -18.32 -16.86 43.52
CA ARG A 23 -19.13 -15.71 43.93
C ARG A 23 -19.62 -14.94 42.70
N GLU A 24 -20.94 -14.75 42.68
CA GLU A 24 -21.71 -13.92 41.77
C GLU A 24 -21.34 -12.44 41.91
N ALA A 25 -21.37 -11.70 40.79
CA ALA A 25 -21.51 -10.26 40.79
C ALA A 25 -22.30 -9.78 39.57
N VAL A 26 -23.58 -9.48 39.83
CA VAL A 26 -24.45 -8.43 39.28
C VAL A 26 -23.87 -7.59 38.14
N GLY A 27 -24.46 -7.72 36.94
CA GLY A 27 -24.26 -6.81 35.81
C GLY A 27 -25.40 -5.78 35.73
N VAL A 28 -25.07 -4.51 35.96
CA VAL A 28 -25.95 -3.35 35.75
C VAL A 28 -25.89 -2.95 34.27
N GLY A 29 -27.08 -2.79 33.66
CA GLY A 29 -27.25 -2.38 32.28
C GLY A 29 -26.79 -0.95 32.00
N GLY A 30 -26.13 -0.77 30.87
CA GLY A 30 -25.78 0.52 30.28
C GLY A 30 -26.21 0.56 28.82
N SER A 31 -27.08 1.52 28.51
CA SER A 31 -27.66 1.77 27.19
C SER A 31 -26.60 2.25 26.19
N GLU A 32 -26.45 1.55 25.06
CA GLU A 32 -25.61 1.99 23.94
C GLU A 32 -26.41 2.92 23.01
N VAL A 33 -25.94 4.17 22.88
CA VAL A 33 -26.42 5.16 21.92
C VAL A 33 -25.67 4.93 20.61
N ALA A 34 -26.42 4.70 19.53
CA ALA A 34 -25.91 4.56 18.17
C ALA A 34 -25.20 5.84 17.70
N VAL A 35 -24.01 5.68 17.12
CA VAL A 35 -23.30 6.73 16.38
C VAL A 35 -22.86 6.17 15.03
N ASP A 36 -23.17 6.93 13.99
CA ASP A 36 -23.19 6.63 12.55
C ASP A 36 -21.87 6.16 11.89
N GLY A 37 -21.97 5.15 11.02
CA GLY A 37 -22.16 5.40 9.58
C GLY A 37 -20.97 5.64 8.64
N SER A 38 -19.70 5.37 9.00
CA SER A 38 -18.56 5.63 8.08
C SER A 38 -17.75 4.39 7.62
N CYS A 39 -17.95 3.19 8.20
CA CYS A 39 -17.03 2.06 7.97
C CYS A 39 -17.50 1.03 6.91
N ALA A 40 -18.77 1.05 6.49
CA ALA A 40 -19.30 0.06 5.54
C ALA A 40 -18.72 0.20 4.11
N GLN A 41 -18.16 1.35 3.74
CA GLN A 41 -17.72 1.63 2.36
C GLN A 41 -16.33 1.08 2.00
N LEU A 42 -15.50 0.68 2.98
CA LEU A 42 -14.20 0.06 2.71
C LEU A 42 -14.30 -1.43 2.35
N GLN A 43 -15.45 -2.06 2.59
CA GLN A 43 -15.66 -3.49 2.33
C GLN A 43 -15.96 -3.79 0.85
N THR A 44 -16.52 -2.82 0.11
CA THR A 44 -16.98 -3.04 -1.27
C THR A 44 -15.85 -2.95 -2.32
N ALA A 45 -14.73 -2.28 -2.01
CA ALA A 45 -13.71 -1.97 -3.00
C ALA A 45 -12.69 -3.09 -3.30
N CYS A 46 -12.59 -4.15 -2.47
CA CYS A 46 -11.56 -5.19 -2.63
C CYS A 46 -12.07 -6.55 -3.13
N GLY A 47 -13.36 -6.71 -3.46
CA GLY A 47 -13.90 -8.00 -3.90
C GLY A 47 -13.62 -9.16 -2.92
N LEU A 48 -13.37 -8.84 -1.65
CA LEU A 48 -13.07 -9.81 -0.60
C LEU A 48 -14.38 -10.46 -0.16
N ASN A 49 -14.89 -11.38 -0.95
CA ASN A 49 -15.92 -12.33 -0.51
C ASN A 49 -15.26 -13.49 0.25
N VAL A 50 -14.37 -13.16 1.20
CA VAL A 50 -14.10 -14.08 2.31
C VAL A 50 -15.37 -14.05 3.13
N ARG A 51 -16.00 -15.20 3.38
CA ARG A 51 -17.09 -15.31 4.36
C ARG A 51 -16.62 -14.69 5.68
N ALA A 52 -16.91 -13.41 5.89
CA ALA A 52 -16.50 -12.61 7.04
C ALA A 52 -17.29 -13.00 8.31
N SER A 53 -17.90 -14.18 8.34
CA SER A 53 -18.86 -14.58 9.36
C SER A 53 -18.22 -15.12 10.65
N LYS A 54 -16.89 -15.09 10.81
CA LYS A 54 -16.23 -15.59 12.05
C LYS A 54 -14.94 -14.88 12.47
N LEU A 55 -14.59 -13.71 11.94
CA LEU A 55 -13.47 -12.95 12.49
C LEU A 55 -13.92 -12.19 13.73
N ASN A 56 -13.21 -12.37 14.84
CA ASN A 56 -13.54 -11.70 16.09
C ASN A 56 -13.31 -10.18 15.91
N PRO A 57 -14.21 -9.29 16.36
CA PRO A 57 -14.04 -7.83 16.24
C PRO A 57 -12.71 -7.30 16.82
N GLY A 58 -12.11 -8.02 17.78
CA GLY A 58 -10.78 -7.73 18.31
C GLY A 58 -9.63 -7.93 17.31
N GLU A 59 -9.78 -8.82 16.33
CA GLU A 59 -8.79 -9.03 15.26
C GLU A 59 -8.81 -7.91 14.22
N TYR A 60 -9.93 -7.19 14.06
CA TYR A 60 -10.03 -6.03 13.16
C TYR A 60 -9.29 -4.78 13.67
N LYS A 61 -9.02 -4.67 14.99
CA LYS A 61 -8.15 -3.59 15.52
C LYS A 61 -6.73 -3.69 14.97
N PHE A 62 -6.32 -4.88 14.50
CA PHE A 62 -5.04 -5.09 13.83
C PHE A 62 -4.95 -4.35 12.48
N ALA A 63 -6.05 -4.23 11.73
CA ALA A 63 -6.08 -3.55 10.43
C ALA A 63 -5.88 -2.02 10.52
N ARG A 64 -5.94 -1.42 11.71
CA ARG A 64 -5.54 -0.02 11.97
C ARG A 64 -4.02 0.12 12.11
N VAL A 65 -3.26 -0.62 11.30
CA VAL A 65 -1.80 -0.51 11.26
C VAL A 65 -1.44 0.94 10.92
N LYS A 66 -0.60 1.58 11.73
CA LYS A 66 0.05 2.87 11.41
C LYS A 66 0.94 2.82 10.16
N GLU A 67 1.06 1.67 9.49
CA GLU A 67 1.77 1.50 8.22
C GLU A 67 0.83 1.87 7.07
N ARG A 68 0.33 3.10 7.09
CA ARG A 68 -0.53 3.67 6.02
C ARG A 68 0.13 3.66 4.64
N SER A 69 1.41 3.31 4.56
CA SER A 69 2.21 3.27 3.33
C SER A 69 2.29 1.88 2.69
N LEU A 70 1.80 0.80 3.31
CA LEU A 70 1.90 -0.53 2.71
C LEU A 70 0.77 -0.80 1.71
N SER A 71 1.12 -1.50 0.64
CA SER A 71 0.14 -1.99 -0.32
C SER A 71 -0.84 -2.96 0.34
N PRO A 72 -2.17 -2.86 0.06
CA PRO A 72 -3.18 -3.74 0.63
C PRO A 72 -2.90 -5.24 0.45
N LEU A 73 -2.20 -5.62 -0.62
CA LEU A 73 -1.85 -7.01 -0.90
C LEU A 73 -0.91 -7.59 0.17
N PHE A 74 0.09 -6.82 0.64
CA PHE A 74 0.98 -7.27 1.71
C PHE A 74 0.28 -7.24 3.07
N CYS A 75 -0.62 -6.29 3.30
CA CYS A 75 -1.45 -6.25 4.51
C CYS A 75 -2.27 -7.53 4.65
N GLU A 76 -2.83 -8.04 3.56
CA GLU A 76 -3.54 -9.32 3.55
C GLU A 76 -2.62 -10.47 4.01
N ILE A 77 -1.40 -10.56 3.47
CA ILE A 77 -0.43 -11.59 3.88
C ILE A 77 -0.14 -11.49 5.38
N LEU A 78 0.13 -10.28 5.89
CA LEU A 78 0.43 -10.07 7.31
C LEU A 78 -0.74 -10.47 8.22
N VAL A 79 -1.99 -10.21 7.81
CA VAL A 79 -3.18 -10.68 8.54
C VAL A 79 -3.22 -12.21 8.58
N VAL A 80 -2.96 -12.89 7.47
CA VAL A 80 -2.95 -14.36 7.43
C VAL A 80 -1.79 -14.94 8.26
N VAL A 81 -0.60 -14.34 8.22
CA VAL A 81 0.53 -14.73 9.09
C VAL A 81 0.12 -14.60 10.57
N TRP A 82 -0.56 -13.51 10.93
CA TRP A 82 -1.03 -13.28 12.30
C TRP A 82 -2.05 -14.33 12.76
N GLN A 83 -2.99 -14.72 11.91
CA GLN A 83 -3.94 -15.80 12.21
C GLN A 83 -3.23 -17.13 12.51
N HIS A 84 -2.05 -17.36 11.93
CA HIS A 84 -1.23 -18.55 12.15
C HIS A 84 -0.18 -18.40 13.26
N LYS A 85 -0.18 -17.28 14.01
CA LYS A 85 0.83 -16.95 15.03
C LYS A 85 1.16 -18.09 15.99
N LYS A 86 0.15 -18.75 16.58
CA LYS A 86 0.37 -19.85 17.53
C LYS A 86 1.05 -21.07 16.87
N LEU A 87 0.65 -21.40 15.65
CA LEU A 87 1.17 -22.54 14.88
C LEU A 87 2.59 -22.31 14.36
N LEU A 88 2.99 -21.03 14.25
CA LEU A 88 4.32 -20.57 13.87
C LEU A 88 5.21 -20.23 15.09
N GLY A 89 4.85 -20.71 16.28
CA GLY A 89 5.68 -20.60 17.49
C GLY A 89 5.46 -19.35 18.37
N GLY A 90 4.47 -18.51 18.04
CA GLY A 90 4.11 -17.34 18.85
C GLY A 90 5.03 -16.13 18.64
N GLN A 91 5.03 -15.19 19.56
CA GLN A 91 5.89 -13.99 19.53
C GLN A 91 6.64 -13.89 20.84
N LYS A 92 7.94 -13.63 20.79
CA LYS A 92 8.85 -13.65 21.93
C LYS A 92 9.63 -12.35 22.11
N HIS A 93 10.10 -11.75 21.01
CA HIS A 93 11.04 -10.62 21.00
C HIS A 93 10.34 -9.26 20.93
N PHE A 94 9.04 -9.26 20.66
CA PHE A 94 8.28 -8.04 20.49
C PHE A 94 7.15 -7.99 21.52
N PRO A 95 6.93 -6.85 22.20
CA PRO A 95 5.83 -6.73 23.17
C PRO A 95 4.48 -6.73 22.45
N ASP A 96 4.35 -5.96 21.37
CA ASP A 96 3.10 -5.84 20.62
C ASP A 96 3.15 -6.59 19.30
N ARG A 97 4.04 -6.18 18.39
CA ARG A 97 4.16 -6.74 17.03
C ARG A 97 5.59 -6.71 16.50
N PRO A 98 5.97 -7.62 15.59
CA PRO A 98 7.27 -7.56 14.95
C PRO A 98 7.45 -6.26 14.14
N THR A 99 8.61 -5.62 14.29
CA THR A 99 8.97 -4.39 13.56
C THR A 99 10.40 -4.48 13.04
N LEU A 100 10.64 -3.97 11.84
CA LEU A 100 11.99 -3.87 11.27
C LEU A 100 12.68 -2.61 11.80
N ARG A 101 13.63 -2.78 12.73
CA ARG A 101 14.51 -1.71 13.22
C ARG A 101 15.90 -1.77 12.62
N HIS A 102 16.39 -2.98 12.37
CA HIS A 102 17.69 -3.28 11.77
C HIS A 102 17.62 -4.67 11.13
N LYS A 103 18.65 -5.03 10.35
CA LYS A 103 18.82 -6.39 9.85
C LYS A 103 19.13 -7.34 11.01
N VAL A 104 18.28 -8.34 11.17
CA VAL A 104 18.51 -9.45 12.12
C VAL A 104 19.49 -10.44 11.49
N LYS A 105 20.48 -10.87 12.26
CA LYS A 105 21.51 -11.80 11.77
C LYS A 105 20.95 -13.22 11.65
N LYS A 106 21.62 -14.07 10.86
CA LYS A 106 21.21 -15.47 10.68
C LYS A 106 21.18 -16.21 12.01
N GLU A 107 22.21 -16.01 12.83
CA GLU A 107 22.38 -16.70 14.12
C GLU A 107 21.26 -16.33 15.09
N GLU A 108 20.84 -15.06 15.09
CA GLU A 108 19.73 -14.56 15.90
C GLU A 108 18.41 -15.18 15.44
N PHE A 109 18.15 -15.21 14.12
CA PHE A 109 16.97 -15.88 13.58
C PHE A 109 16.92 -17.36 13.94
N CYS A 110 18.06 -18.06 13.87
CA CYS A 110 18.14 -19.48 14.12
C CYS A 110 17.95 -19.85 15.60
N SER A 111 18.44 -19.01 16.52
CA SER A 111 18.52 -19.34 17.95
C SER A 111 17.42 -18.70 18.81
N GLY A 112 17.01 -17.49 18.50
CA GLY A 112 16.04 -16.74 19.29
C GLY A 112 14.65 -16.75 18.68
N TYR A 113 14.56 -16.33 17.42
CA TYR A 113 13.29 -15.95 16.81
C TYR A 113 12.40 -17.14 16.47
N THR A 114 11.10 -16.92 16.66
CA THR A 114 10.05 -17.86 16.21
C THR A 114 9.88 -17.82 14.70
N ASP A 115 9.27 -18.86 14.12
CA ASP A 115 8.95 -18.87 12.68
C ASP A 115 7.97 -17.73 12.36
N PHE A 116 7.04 -17.44 13.26
CA PHE A 116 6.10 -16.33 13.16
C PHE A 116 6.83 -15.00 12.98
N GLU A 117 7.79 -14.70 13.87
CA GLU A 117 8.53 -13.44 13.80
C GLU A 117 9.38 -13.36 12.52
N TYR A 118 10.02 -14.46 12.13
CA TYR A 118 10.81 -14.52 10.89
C TYR A 118 9.95 -14.30 9.63
N VAL A 119 8.83 -15.01 9.51
CA VAL A 119 7.88 -14.87 8.39
C VAL A 119 7.34 -13.45 8.36
N TYR A 120 6.86 -12.93 9.49
CA TYR A 120 6.27 -11.60 9.59
C TYR A 120 7.27 -10.52 9.18
N MET A 121 8.48 -10.56 9.71
CA MET A 121 9.53 -9.58 9.38
C MET A 121 9.97 -9.69 7.92
N THR A 122 10.00 -10.89 7.35
CA THR A 122 10.33 -11.09 5.93
C THR A 122 9.26 -10.50 5.02
N VAL A 123 7.97 -10.77 5.29
CA VAL A 123 6.85 -10.18 4.54
C VAL A 123 6.87 -8.66 4.66
N LEU A 124 7.09 -8.12 5.86
CA LEU A 124 7.19 -6.68 6.08
C LEU A 124 8.36 -6.06 5.30
N GLY A 125 9.50 -6.76 5.24
CA GLY A 125 10.68 -6.31 4.52
C GLY A 125 10.45 -6.27 3.02
N LEU A 126 9.82 -7.31 2.45
CA LEU A 126 9.46 -7.35 1.04
C LEU A 126 8.38 -6.33 0.68
N ALA A 127 7.44 -6.05 1.59
CA ALA A 127 6.44 -5.01 1.43
C ALA A 127 7.08 -3.60 1.37
N LYS A 128 8.08 -3.34 2.21
CA LYS A 128 8.86 -2.09 2.14
C LYS A 128 9.74 -2.02 0.90
N LEU A 129 10.37 -3.13 0.51
CA LEU A 129 11.14 -3.22 -0.72
C LEU A 129 10.27 -2.84 -1.92
N HIS A 130 9.03 -3.34 -2.00
CA HIS A 130 8.09 -2.97 -3.06
C HIS A 130 7.91 -1.44 -3.19
N SER A 131 7.83 -0.71 -2.08
CA SER A 131 7.70 0.75 -2.10
C SER A 131 9.01 1.50 -2.39
N LEU A 132 10.17 0.88 -2.16
CA LEU A 132 11.49 1.51 -2.26
C LEU A 132 12.34 0.99 -3.44
N VAL A 133 11.81 0.06 -4.23
CA VAL A 133 12.59 -0.72 -5.20
C VAL A 133 13.32 0.15 -6.22
N GLU A 134 12.69 1.22 -6.70
CA GLU A 134 13.29 2.13 -7.68
C GLU A 134 14.36 3.04 -7.06
N GLU A 135 14.17 3.47 -5.80
CA GLU A 135 15.19 4.24 -5.09
C GLU A 135 16.43 3.36 -4.80
N ILE A 136 16.21 2.14 -4.30
CA ILE A 136 17.28 1.17 -4.04
C ILE A 136 18.01 0.84 -5.34
N THR A 137 17.29 0.61 -6.44
CA THR A 137 17.90 0.32 -7.75
C THR A 137 18.72 1.50 -8.26
N LYS A 138 18.20 2.74 -8.14
CA LYS A 138 18.91 3.96 -8.54
C LYS A 138 20.21 4.16 -7.75
N LEU A 139 20.21 3.80 -6.47
CA LEU A 139 21.38 3.88 -5.59
C LEU A 139 22.33 2.68 -5.74
N ASN A 140 21.93 1.63 -6.45
CA ASN A 140 22.81 0.49 -6.68
C ASN A 140 23.92 0.87 -7.66
N ASN A 141 25.15 0.99 -7.16
CA ASN A 141 26.34 1.36 -7.94
C ASN A 141 27.18 0.14 -8.40
N GLY A 142 26.67 -1.08 -8.23
CA GLY A 142 27.39 -2.31 -8.61
C GLY A 142 28.57 -2.68 -7.72
N GLU A 143 28.79 -1.98 -6.60
CA GLU A 143 29.84 -2.32 -5.64
C GLU A 143 29.34 -3.32 -4.59
N GLY A 144 30.27 -3.89 -3.83
CA GLY A 144 29.95 -4.73 -2.66
C GLY A 144 29.21 -3.96 -1.55
N PHE A 145 28.54 -4.68 -0.65
CA PHE A 145 27.56 -4.12 0.30
C PHE A 145 28.05 -2.91 1.12
N THR A 146 29.34 -2.88 1.53
CA THR A 146 29.90 -1.79 2.35
C THR A 146 30.05 -0.48 1.58
N ARG A 147 30.15 -0.54 0.24
CA ARG A 147 30.36 0.62 -0.63
C ARG A 147 29.17 0.90 -1.55
N ASN A 148 28.08 0.18 -1.36
CA ASN A 148 26.90 0.26 -2.21
C ASN A 148 25.72 0.90 -1.46
N PRO A 149 25.37 2.16 -1.77
CA PRO A 149 24.33 2.86 -1.03
C PRO A 149 22.94 2.25 -1.24
N GLY A 150 22.68 1.61 -2.38
CA GLY A 150 21.43 0.86 -2.61
C GLY A 150 21.31 -0.34 -1.65
N VAL A 151 22.37 -1.15 -1.51
CA VAL A 151 22.37 -2.28 -0.58
C VAL A 151 22.25 -1.83 0.88
N GLN A 152 22.88 -0.71 1.25
CA GLN A 152 22.74 -0.13 2.58
C GLN A 152 21.31 0.37 2.87
N LEU A 153 20.66 0.99 1.88
CA LEU A 153 19.25 1.39 1.99
C LEU A 153 18.34 0.17 2.14
N LEU A 154 18.55 -0.88 1.35
CA LEU A 154 17.84 -2.16 1.47
C LEU A 154 17.98 -2.74 2.89
N GLU A 155 19.19 -2.76 3.43
CA GLU A 155 19.46 -3.27 4.78
C GLU A 155 18.72 -2.47 5.85
N ARG A 156 18.88 -1.15 5.83
CA ARG A 156 18.29 -0.26 6.84
C ARG A 156 16.76 -0.26 6.78
N ALA A 157 16.18 -0.19 5.58
CA ALA A 157 14.74 -0.04 5.44
C ALA A 157 14.00 -1.38 5.49
N CYS A 158 14.55 -2.42 4.84
CA CYS A 158 13.88 -3.69 4.60
C CYS A 158 14.40 -4.83 5.50
N GLY A 159 15.51 -4.64 6.22
CA GLY A 159 16.09 -5.64 7.12
C GLY A 159 16.66 -6.87 6.40
N MET A 160 17.15 -6.68 5.18
CA MET A 160 17.78 -7.72 4.36
C MET A 160 18.91 -7.13 3.52
N THR A 161 19.88 -7.95 3.12
CA THR A 161 20.97 -7.54 2.22
C THR A 161 20.93 -8.36 0.95
N MET A 162 21.67 -7.91 -0.05
CA MET A 162 21.89 -8.62 -1.29
C MET A 162 23.31 -8.39 -1.81
N HIS A 163 23.71 -9.16 -2.80
CA HIS A 163 24.92 -8.95 -3.59
C HIS A 163 24.63 -7.96 -4.73
N GLY A 164 24.77 -6.66 -4.46
CA GLY A 164 24.47 -5.59 -5.42
C GLY A 164 25.39 -5.56 -6.65
N ASP A 165 26.56 -6.21 -6.55
CA ASP A 165 27.60 -6.34 -7.56
C ASP A 165 27.35 -7.46 -8.58
N ARG A 166 26.39 -8.35 -8.32
CA ARG A 166 26.08 -9.46 -9.23
C ARG A 166 25.22 -9.01 -10.40
N GLU A 167 25.44 -9.65 -11.54
CA GLU A 167 24.54 -9.55 -12.69
C GLU A 167 23.12 -9.98 -12.27
N GLY A 168 22.12 -9.21 -12.69
CA GLY A 168 20.72 -9.47 -12.32
C GLY A 168 20.30 -8.98 -10.93
N ALA A 169 21.18 -8.36 -10.13
CA ALA A 169 20.83 -7.78 -8.83
C ALA A 169 19.57 -6.90 -8.89
N ASN A 170 19.52 -5.97 -9.85
CA ASN A 170 18.38 -5.08 -10.04
C ASN A 170 17.11 -5.78 -10.51
N ALA A 171 17.23 -6.92 -11.20
CA ALA A 171 16.08 -7.74 -11.56
C ALA A 171 15.54 -8.45 -10.31
N MET A 172 16.42 -8.98 -9.45
CA MET A 172 16.07 -9.61 -8.18
C MET A 172 15.31 -8.67 -7.24
N LEU A 173 15.75 -7.40 -7.13
CA LEU A 173 15.07 -6.37 -6.35
C LEU A 173 13.60 -6.20 -6.76
N ARG A 174 13.32 -6.30 -8.06
CA ARG A 174 11.97 -6.15 -8.62
C ARG A 174 11.15 -7.41 -8.54
N SER A 175 11.76 -8.58 -8.72
CA SER A 175 11.03 -9.86 -8.75
C SER A 175 10.70 -10.39 -7.34
N ALA A 176 11.48 -10.06 -6.32
CA ALA A 176 11.31 -10.64 -4.99
C ALA A 176 9.94 -10.33 -4.33
N PRO A 177 9.44 -9.08 -4.33
CA PRO A 177 8.10 -8.81 -3.80
C PRO A 177 7.01 -9.55 -4.57
N THR A 178 7.17 -9.70 -5.88
CA THR A 178 6.24 -10.40 -6.77
C THR A 178 6.20 -11.89 -6.50
N ALA A 179 7.37 -12.53 -6.38
CA ALA A 179 7.48 -13.93 -6.06
C ALA A 179 6.74 -14.24 -4.75
N LEU A 180 6.78 -13.32 -3.77
CA LEU A 180 6.01 -13.44 -2.55
C LEU A 180 4.49 -13.38 -2.79
N LEU A 181 4.02 -12.39 -3.55
CA LEU A 181 2.60 -12.23 -3.85
C LEU A 181 2.06 -13.45 -4.62
N GLU A 182 2.79 -13.92 -5.63
CA GLU A 182 2.42 -15.11 -6.41
C GLU A 182 2.39 -16.37 -5.54
N ALA A 183 3.45 -16.59 -4.75
CA ALA A 183 3.53 -17.75 -3.86
C ALA A 183 2.37 -17.75 -2.85
N PHE A 184 2.03 -16.58 -2.32
CA PHE A 184 0.89 -16.43 -1.44
C PHE A 184 -0.45 -16.70 -2.14
N GLN A 185 -0.64 -16.24 -3.39
CA GLN A 185 -1.86 -16.57 -4.14
C GLN A 185 -1.98 -18.07 -4.43
N ALA A 186 -0.88 -18.75 -4.76
CA ALA A 186 -0.87 -20.21 -4.92
C ALA A 186 -1.24 -20.92 -3.60
N ALA A 187 -0.73 -20.43 -2.47
CA ALA A 187 -1.09 -20.94 -1.14
C ALA A 187 -2.57 -20.70 -0.81
N LYS A 188 -3.10 -19.54 -1.19
CA LYS A 188 -4.50 -19.17 -0.99
C LYS A 188 -5.44 -20.03 -1.83
N ALA A 189 -5.12 -20.23 -3.11
CA ALA A 189 -5.90 -21.08 -4.02
C ALA A 189 -5.97 -22.53 -3.55
N SER A 190 -4.90 -23.05 -2.95
CA SER A 190 -4.85 -24.41 -2.39
C SER A 190 -5.38 -24.50 -0.95
N GLY A 191 -5.61 -23.38 -0.26
CA GLY A 191 -5.95 -23.36 1.17
C GLY A 191 -4.82 -23.83 2.10
N ARG A 192 -3.57 -23.88 1.62
CA ARG A 192 -2.41 -24.47 2.34
C ARG A 192 -1.45 -23.41 2.88
N PHE A 193 -1.97 -22.43 3.62
CA PHE A 193 -1.17 -21.32 4.15
C PHE A 193 -0.02 -21.74 5.06
N LEU A 194 -0.27 -22.70 5.97
CA LEU A 194 0.77 -23.15 6.90
C LEU A 194 1.94 -23.84 6.18
N ASP A 195 1.65 -24.61 5.13
CA ASP A 195 2.67 -25.25 4.31
C ASP A 195 3.47 -24.22 3.53
N PHE A 196 2.82 -23.19 2.99
CA PHE A 196 3.48 -22.04 2.39
C PHE A 196 4.44 -21.36 3.36
N PHE A 197 3.99 -21.03 4.57
CA PHE A 197 4.86 -20.37 5.55
C PHE A 197 6.06 -21.24 5.95
N ARG A 198 5.87 -22.55 6.12
CA ARG A 198 6.97 -23.46 6.51
C ARG A 198 7.96 -23.72 5.37
N GLN A 199 7.49 -23.82 4.14
CA GLN A 199 8.35 -24.15 3.01
C GLN A 199 9.03 -22.90 2.45
N ALA A 200 8.30 -21.81 2.26
CA ALA A 200 8.83 -20.63 1.60
C ALA A 200 9.65 -19.73 2.54
N PHE A 201 9.50 -19.90 3.87
CA PHE A 201 10.21 -19.11 4.89
C PHE A 201 10.96 -20.04 5.83
N ASP A 202 12.18 -20.40 5.44
CA ASP A 202 13.08 -21.17 6.30
C ASP A 202 14.10 -20.25 6.96
N ARG A 203 14.00 -20.08 8.28
CA ARG A 203 14.93 -19.24 9.05
C ARG A 203 16.36 -19.77 9.09
N GLN A 204 16.58 -21.05 8.73
CA GLN A 204 17.91 -21.66 8.61
C GLN A 204 18.56 -21.40 7.25
N ALA A 205 17.78 -20.94 6.26
CA ALA A 205 18.29 -20.59 4.95
C ALA A 205 19.15 -19.31 4.99
N ASP A 206 19.71 -18.94 3.86
CA ASP A 206 20.44 -17.67 3.73
C ASP A 206 19.47 -16.48 3.94
N PRO A 207 19.72 -15.59 4.91
CA PRO A 207 18.86 -14.45 5.17
C PRO A 207 18.97 -13.33 4.12
N CYS A 208 19.82 -13.45 3.11
CA CYS A 208 19.88 -12.49 1.99
C CYS A 208 18.59 -12.49 1.16
N LEU A 209 18.40 -11.45 0.35
CA LEU A 209 17.24 -11.29 -0.53
C LEU A 209 17.15 -12.45 -1.54
N GLU A 210 18.29 -12.84 -2.10
CA GLU A 210 18.41 -13.92 -3.09
C GLU A 210 17.94 -15.25 -2.48
N GLY A 211 18.46 -15.61 -1.30
CA GLY A 211 18.09 -16.83 -0.61
C GLY A 211 16.59 -16.90 -0.30
N ARG A 212 16.00 -15.80 0.18
CA ARG A 212 14.56 -15.71 0.42
C ARG A 212 13.75 -15.82 -0.88
N THR A 213 14.19 -15.15 -1.94
CA THR A 213 13.50 -15.17 -3.24
C THR A 213 13.55 -16.55 -3.87
N SER A 214 14.70 -17.23 -3.82
CA SER A 214 14.83 -18.61 -4.29
C SER A 214 13.89 -19.58 -3.58
N ARG A 215 13.62 -19.38 -2.28
CA ARG A 215 12.65 -20.21 -1.55
C ARG A 215 11.20 -19.95 -1.99
N LEU A 216 10.85 -18.70 -2.28
CA LEU A 216 9.54 -18.35 -2.83
C LEU A 216 9.35 -18.97 -4.22
N LEU A 217 10.37 -18.87 -5.08
CA LEU A 217 10.36 -19.47 -6.41
C LEU A 217 10.29 -21.01 -6.34
N HIS A 218 11.05 -21.64 -5.46
CA HIS A 218 10.97 -23.08 -5.25
C HIS A 218 9.59 -23.53 -4.75
N PHE A 219 8.98 -22.75 -3.83
CA PHE A 219 7.61 -23.01 -3.40
C PHE A 219 6.65 -22.93 -4.59
N LEU A 220 6.76 -21.89 -5.43
CA LEU A 220 5.96 -21.73 -6.64
C LEU A 220 6.16 -22.89 -7.61
N GLU A 221 7.38 -23.31 -7.89
CA GLU A 221 7.66 -24.46 -8.76
C GLU A 221 7.02 -25.75 -8.22
N SER A 222 7.11 -25.98 -6.91
CA SER A 222 6.53 -27.16 -6.26
C SER A 222 5.00 -27.14 -6.18
N HIS A 223 4.39 -25.95 -6.23
CA HIS A 223 2.95 -25.74 -6.06
C HIS A 223 2.27 -25.13 -7.30
N ARG A 224 3.01 -25.05 -8.42
CA ARG A 224 2.48 -24.72 -9.74
C ARG A 224 1.60 -25.88 -10.19
N LEU A 225 0.37 -25.89 -9.68
CA LEU A 225 -0.77 -26.21 -10.52
C LEU A 225 -0.71 -25.21 -11.68
N THR A 226 -0.92 -25.65 -12.92
CA THR A 226 -0.88 -24.90 -14.18
C THR A 226 -1.90 -23.75 -14.24
N SER A 227 -1.87 -22.84 -13.27
CA SER A 227 -2.74 -21.68 -13.16
C SER A 227 -2.11 -20.56 -13.96
N THR A 228 -2.41 -20.54 -15.26
CA THR A 228 -2.22 -19.41 -16.17
C THR A 228 -3.07 -18.19 -15.80
N SER A 229 -3.79 -18.19 -14.67
CA SER A 229 -4.77 -17.15 -14.34
C SER A 229 -4.21 -15.88 -13.70
N ALA A 230 -2.92 -15.81 -13.34
CA ALA A 230 -2.33 -14.61 -12.74
C ALA A 230 -1.85 -13.64 -13.83
N ALA A 231 -2.01 -12.33 -13.59
CA ALA A 231 -1.46 -11.32 -14.50
C ALA A 231 0.09 -11.40 -14.52
N PRO A 232 0.73 -11.36 -15.70
CA PRO A 232 2.18 -11.23 -15.78
C PRO A 232 2.67 -10.01 -15.00
N TRP A 233 3.82 -10.12 -14.35
CA TRP A 233 4.36 -9.03 -13.53
C TRP A 233 4.64 -7.76 -14.34
N GLU A 234 5.17 -7.94 -15.55
CA GLU A 234 5.50 -6.87 -16.47
C GLU A 234 4.27 -6.02 -16.79
N ASP A 235 3.07 -6.61 -16.71
CA ASP A 235 1.81 -5.93 -16.94
C ASP A 235 1.39 -5.05 -15.77
N VAL A 236 1.63 -5.49 -14.54
CA VAL A 236 1.15 -4.81 -13.31
C VAL A 236 2.24 -4.05 -12.56
N SER A 237 3.39 -3.83 -13.21
CA SER A 237 4.56 -3.23 -12.54
C SER A 237 5.18 -2.13 -13.35
N LEU A 238 5.59 -1.08 -12.64
CA LEU A 238 6.24 0.07 -13.25
C LEU A 238 7.60 -0.36 -13.80
N ARG A 239 7.82 -0.03 -15.06
CA ARG A 239 9.14 -0.07 -15.66
C ARG A 239 9.97 1.09 -15.13
N PRO A 240 11.29 0.90 -14.97
CA PRO A 240 12.17 1.98 -14.58
C PRO A 240 12.16 3.05 -15.67
N LEU A 241 11.81 4.27 -15.30
CA LEU A 241 11.89 5.43 -16.18
C LEU A 241 13.10 6.27 -15.80
N ALA A 242 13.73 6.87 -16.79
CA ALA A 242 14.85 7.78 -16.57
C ALA A 242 14.46 8.91 -15.59
N ALA A 243 15.43 9.47 -14.87
CA ALA A 243 15.18 10.51 -13.88
C ALA A 243 14.56 11.78 -14.51
N ASP A 244 14.88 12.02 -15.77
CA ASP A 244 14.43 13.11 -16.66
C ASP A 244 13.31 12.69 -17.63
N ALA A 245 12.75 11.49 -17.48
CA ALA A 245 11.63 11.02 -18.31
C ALA A 245 10.50 12.05 -18.33
N ALA A 246 9.94 12.30 -19.52
CA ALA A 246 8.88 13.28 -19.68
C ALA A 246 7.65 12.91 -18.84
N ILE A 247 6.91 13.90 -18.36
CA ILE A 247 5.71 13.71 -17.54
C ILE A 247 4.71 12.75 -18.22
N LYS A 248 4.60 12.84 -19.55
CA LYS A 248 3.73 11.97 -20.36
C LYS A 248 4.16 10.50 -20.31
N ASP A 249 5.47 10.23 -20.28
CA ASP A 249 6.00 8.86 -20.20
C ASP A 249 5.74 8.28 -18.81
N VAL A 250 5.97 9.08 -17.76
CA VAL A 250 5.65 8.71 -16.38
C VAL A 250 4.18 8.36 -16.26
N ALA A 251 3.29 9.27 -16.65
CA ALA A 251 1.86 9.03 -16.54
C ALA A 251 1.37 7.90 -17.46
N GLY A 252 1.93 7.75 -18.66
CA GLY A 252 1.62 6.67 -19.58
C GLY A 252 1.98 5.30 -19.01
N GLU A 253 3.15 5.18 -18.38
CA GLU A 253 3.57 3.95 -17.72
C GLU A 253 2.69 3.63 -16.50
N HIS A 254 2.36 4.63 -15.70
CA HIS A 254 1.42 4.46 -14.59
C HIS A 254 0.02 4.06 -15.06
N LEU A 255 -0.45 4.62 -16.19
CA LEU A 255 -1.73 4.28 -16.79
C LEU A 255 -1.75 2.85 -17.32
N ARG A 256 -0.67 2.41 -17.98
CA ARG A 256 -0.50 1.03 -18.45
C ARG A 256 -0.63 0.05 -17.29
N VAL A 257 0.14 0.27 -16.23
CA VAL A 257 0.12 -0.56 -15.02
C VAL A 257 -1.25 -0.56 -14.37
N PHE A 258 -1.83 0.62 -14.17
CA PHE A 258 -3.17 0.75 -13.56
C PHE A 258 -4.24 0.04 -14.40
N GLY A 259 -4.20 0.17 -15.73
CA GLY A 259 -5.13 -0.51 -16.62
C GLY A 259 -5.06 -2.03 -16.53
N ASN A 260 -3.85 -2.57 -16.39
CA ASN A 260 -3.66 -4.01 -16.23
C ASN A 260 -4.00 -4.50 -14.82
N GLU A 261 -3.74 -3.71 -13.77
CA GLU A 261 -4.24 -3.99 -12.42
C GLU A 261 -5.78 -4.05 -12.40
N CYS A 262 -6.46 -3.10 -13.06
CA CYS A 262 -7.90 -3.12 -13.23
C CYS A 262 -8.35 -4.39 -13.99
N THR A 263 -7.67 -4.77 -15.07
CA THR A 263 -8.00 -5.99 -15.84
C THR A 263 -7.89 -7.23 -14.97
N TRP A 264 -6.84 -7.31 -14.15
CA TRP A 264 -6.65 -8.42 -13.22
C TRP A 264 -7.71 -8.47 -12.13
N GLN A 265 -8.08 -7.32 -11.56
CA GLN A 265 -9.19 -7.25 -10.61
C GLN A 265 -10.51 -7.67 -11.26
N TRP A 266 -10.77 -7.22 -12.49
CA TRP A 266 -11.97 -7.54 -13.24
C TRP A 266 -12.06 -9.04 -13.58
N SER A 267 -10.94 -9.65 -13.99
CA SER A 267 -10.88 -11.09 -14.29
C SER A 267 -11.28 -11.92 -13.07
N ARG A 268 -10.83 -11.52 -11.88
CA ARG A 268 -11.20 -12.16 -10.61
C ARG A 268 -12.67 -11.97 -10.26
N GLN A 269 -13.24 -10.79 -10.50
CA GLN A 269 -14.67 -10.54 -10.25
C GLN A 269 -15.58 -11.36 -11.18
N ARG A 270 -15.11 -11.64 -12.39
CA ARG A 270 -15.82 -12.41 -13.41
C ARG A 270 -15.45 -13.89 -13.45
N GLU A 271 -14.60 -14.35 -12.55
CA GLU A 271 -14.09 -15.72 -12.49
C GLU A 271 -13.49 -16.21 -13.84
N MET A 272 -12.80 -15.32 -14.56
CA MET A 272 -12.12 -15.63 -15.82
C MET A 272 -10.60 -15.47 -15.71
N SER A 273 -9.87 -16.08 -16.66
CA SER A 273 -8.42 -15.89 -16.75
C SER A 273 -8.05 -14.44 -17.10
N TYR A 274 -6.82 -14.05 -16.77
CA TYR A 274 -6.33 -12.72 -17.07
C TYR A 274 -6.26 -12.49 -18.59
N GLU A 275 -5.86 -13.49 -19.37
CA GLU A 275 -5.81 -13.40 -20.84
C GLU A 275 -7.21 -13.27 -21.45
N GLU A 276 -8.22 -13.95 -20.90
CA GLU A 276 -9.61 -13.78 -21.32
C GLU A 276 -10.11 -12.37 -21.02
N ALA A 277 -9.81 -11.84 -19.83
CA ALA A 277 -10.17 -10.47 -19.47
C ALA A 277 -9.47 -9.43 -20.37
N GLN A 278 -8.20 -9.64 -20.70
CA GLN A 278 -7.50 -8.80 -21.68
C GLN A 278 -8.18 -8.85 -23.06
N ARG A 279 -8.50 -10.04 -23.57
CA ARG A 279 -9.22 -10.18 -24.85
C ARG A 279 -10.60 -9.52 -24.79
N ALA A 280 -11.36 -9.75 -23.72
CA ALA A 280 -12.70 -9.19 -23.54
C ALA A 280 -12.68 -7.66 -23.52
N ARG A 281 -11.71 -7.05 -22.83
CA ARG A 281 -11.51 -5.59 -22.81
C ARG A 281 -11.34 -4.98 -24.21
N PHE A 282 -10.75 -5.74 -25.15
CA PHE A 282 -10.49 -5.28 -26.52
C PHE A 282 -11.42 -5.90 -27.57
N SER A 283 -12.43 -6.66 -27.16
CA SER A 283 -13.30 -7.42 -28.06
C SER A 283 -14.29 -6.55 -28.85
N GLY A 284 -14.51 -5.30 -28.42
CA GLY A 284 -15.54 -4.42 -28.96
C GLY A 284 -16.95 -4.70 -28.42
N ASP A 285 -17.08 -5.58 -27.43
CA ASP A 285 -18.34 -5.78 -26.70
C ASP A 285 -18.61 -4.58 -25.76
N ASP A 286 -19.63 -3.79 -26.09
CA ASP A 286 -20.05 -2.61 -25.33
C ASP A 286 -20.37 -2.95 -23.87
N ALA A 287 -20.98 -4.10 -23.59
CA ALA A 287 -21.34 -4.49 -22.22
C ALA A 287 -20.10 -4.80 -21.36
N ALA A 288 -19.12 -5.49 -21.96
CA ALA A 288 -17.82 -5.74 -21.32
C ALA A 288 -17.05 -4.43 -21.10
N ALA A 289 -17.09 -3.52 -22.08
CA ALA A 289 -16.44 -2.21 -22.00
C ALA A 289 -17.06 -1.33 -20.90
N GLU A 290 -18.39 -1.26 -20.81
CA GLU A 290 -19.11 -0.51 -19.78
C GLU A 290 -18.83 -1.05 -18.37
N ASP A 291 -18.79 -2.37 -18.20
CA ASP A 291 -18.48 -2.97 -16.91
C ASP A 291 -17.03 -2.71 -16.49
N PHE A 292 -16.07 -2.88 -17.42
CA PHE A 292 -14.67 -2.57 -17.15
C PHE A 292 -14.43 -1.10 -16.82
N ALA A 293 -15.16 -0.17 -17.47
CA ALA A 293 -15.08 1.27 -17.22
C ALA A 293 -15.46 1.67 -15.77
N ARG A 294 -16.21 0.82 -15.05
CA ARG A 294 -16.48 1.04 -13.62
C ARG A 294 -15.22 0.95 -12.76
N LEU A 295 -14.27 0.10 -13.16
CA LEU A 295 -12.97 -0.06 -12.50
C LEU A 295 -11.93 0.90 -13.07
N PHE A 296 -11.88 1.05 -14.39
CA PHE A 296 -10.89 1.85 -15.11
C PHE A 296 -11.49 3.14 -15.66
N ASN A 297 -11.40 4.22 -14.89
CA ASN A 297 -11.86 5.56 -15.30
C ASN A 297 -10.94 6.66 -14.75
N ALA A 298 -11.21 7.91 -15.16
CA ALA A 298 -10.43 9.07 -14.77
C ALA A 298 -10.33 9.28 -13.26
N GLU A 299 -11.43 9.04 -12.53
CA GLU A 299 -11.46 9.21 -11.08
C GLU A 299 -10.65 8.13 -10.37
N SER A 300 -10.86 6.86 -10.74
CA SER A 300 -10.13 5.73 -10.15
C SER A 300 -8.63 5.82 -10.42
N PHE A 301 -8.24 6.23 -11.64
CA PHE A 301 -6.84 6.47 -11.97
C PHE A 301 -6.23 7.64 -11.19
N SER A 302 -6.93 8.78 -11.10
CA SER A 302 -6.46 9.92 -10.30
C SER A 302 -6.23 9.54 -8.84
N ARG A 303 -7.14 8.76 -8.28
CA ARG A 303 -7.05 8.27 -6.90
C ARG A 303 -5.83 7.35 -6.73
N ALA A 304 -5.58 6.44 -7.67
CA ALA A 304 -4.42 5.57 -7.66
C ALA A 304 -3.09 6.36 -7.75
N MET A 305 -3.01 7.35 -8.65
CA MET A 305 -1.81 8.20 -8.81
C MET A 305 -1.46 8.96 -7.52
N ARG A 306 -2.46 9.50 -6.81
CA ARG A 306 -2.27 10.15 -5.51
C ARG A 306 -1.88 9.17 -4.41
N ALA A 307 -2.51 7.99 -4.38
CA ALA A 307 -2.19 6.95 -3.39
C ALA A 307 -0.76 6.44 -3.53
N ARG A 308 -0.23 6.37 -4.76
CA ARG A 308 1.15 6.00 -5.07
C ARG A 308 2.16 7.13 -4.83
N GLY A 309 1.72 8.33 -4.43
CA GLY A 309 2.61 9.47 -4.16
C GLY A 309 3.23 10.10 -5.42
N VAL A 310 2.74 9.76 -6.62
CA VAL A 310 3.28 10.24 -7.90
C VAL A 310 2.89 11.70 -8.14
N VAL A 311 1.73 12.09 -7.62
CA VAL A 311 1.23 13.46 -7.65
C VAL A 311 1.75 14.19 -6.43
N ARG A 312 2.45 15.30 -6.66
CA ARG A 312 2.82 16.26 -5.62
C ARG A 312 1.55 16.70 -4.92
N ARG A 313 1.47 16.36 -3.64
CA ARG A 313 0.48 17.01 -2.77
C ARG A 313 0.78 18.50 -2.80
N ARG A 314 -0.17 19.29 -3.26
CA ARG A 314 -0.12 20.74 -3.09
C ARG A 314 0.15 20.98 -1.61
N ALA A 315 1.14 21.82 -1.28
CA ALA A 315 1.42 22.17 0.11
C ALA A 315 0.10 22.62 0.72
N ALA A 316 -0.41 21.87 1.69
CA ALA A 316 -1.69 22.19 2.32
C ALA A 316 -1.56 23.62 2.85
N ALA A 317 -2.45 24.52 2.43
CA ALA A 317 -2.40 25.88 2.95
C ALA A 317 -2.55 25.80 4.48
N ARG A 318 -1.64 26.45 5.19
CA ARG A 318 -1.74 26.55 6.64
C ARG A 318 -2.54 27.79 6.95
N TRP A 319 -3.57 27.64 7.76
CA TRP A 319 -4.32 28.77 8.26
C TRP A 319 -3.84 29.10 9.66
N GLU A 320 -3.75 30.39 9.97
CA GLU A 320 -3.27 30.87 11.27
C GLU A 320 -4.22 31.95 11.80
N ALA A 321 -4.35 32.03 13.11
CA ALA A 321 -5.07 33.09 13.81
C ALA A 321 -4.11 33.91 14.66
N GLN A 322 -4.29 35.23 14.67
CA GLN A 322 -3.50 36.09 15.53
C GLN A 322 -3.95 35.95 16.99
N VAL A 323 -3.01 35.65 17.87
CA VAL A 323 -3.23 35.56 19.33
C VAL A 323 -3.02 36.92 20.00
N GLU A 324 -3.37 37.02 21.29
CA GLU A 324 -3.43 38.31 22.02
C GLU A 324 -2.06 39.00 22.17
N ASP A 325 -0.97 38.26 22.05
CA ASP A 325 0.41 38.80 22.05
C ASP A 325 0.87 39.31 20.67
N GLY A 326 -0.01 39.26 19.66
CA GLY A 326 0.26 39.69 18.30
C GLY A 326 0.93 38.64 17.42
N SER A 327 1.33 37.49 17.97
CA SER A 327 1.88 36.37 17.20
C SER A 327 0.80 35.60 16.45
N TRP A 328 1.21 34.80 15.46
CA TRP A 328 0.31 33.97 14.66
C TRP A 328 0.38 32.52 15.14
N SER A 329 -0.76 31.97 15.53
CA SER A 329 -0.89 30.59 15.97
C SER A 329 -1.55 29.75 14.88
N PRO A 330 -0.91 28.66 14.42
CA PRO A 330 -1.49 27.82 13.39
C PRO A 330 -2.69 27.04 13.91
N TYR A 331 -3.72 26.90 13.08
CA TYR A 331 -4.74 25.89 13.32
C TYR A 331 -4.13 24.50 13.18
N ASP A 332 -4.76 23.50 13.79
CA ASP A 332 -4.41 22.10 13.52
C ASP A 332 -4.70 21.72 12.05
N ASP A 333 -4.16 20.58 11.62
CA ASP A 333 -4.22 20.15 10.22
C ASP A 333 -5.67 19.95 9.73
N GLU A 334 -6.56 19.48 10.60
CA GLU A 334 -7.97 19.22 10.29
C GLU A 334 -8.74 20.54 10.11
N ALA A 335 -8.59 21.48 11.04
CA ALA A 335 -9.17 22.80 10.95
C ALA A 335 -8.60 23.59 9.77
N SER A 336 -7.29 23.56 9.53
CA SER A 336 -6.68 24.20 8.35
C SER A 336 -7.24 23.63 7.04
N ALA A 337 -7.41 22.31 6.95
CA ALA A 337 -8.00 21.67 5.77
C ALA A 337 -9.47 22.06 5.57
N ALA A 338 -10.26 22.17 6.64
CA ALA A 338 -11.64 22.61 6.56
C ALA A 338 -11.78 24.08 6.13
N ILE A 339 -10.94 24.98 6.67
CA ILE A 339 -10.90 26.39 6.29
C ILE A 339 -10.49 26.53 4.82
N GLU A 340 -9.46 25.79 4.38
CA GLU A 340 -9.01 25.82 2.99
C GLU A 340 -10.09 25.29 2.04
N ALA A 341 -10.79 24.20 2.39
CA ALA A 341 -11.88 23.68 1.59
C ALA A 341 -13.02 24.70 1.42
N ALA A 342 -13.41 25.37 2.52
CA ALA A 342 -14.41 26.43 2.48
C ALA A 342 -13.95 27.64 1.66
N HIS A 343 -12.68 28.03 1.78
CA HIS A 343 -12.07 29.10 0.98
C HIS A 343 -12.09 28.79 -0.52
N LEU A 344 -11.65 27.59 -0.92
CA LEU A 344 -11.65 27.14 -2.32
C LEU A 344 -13.07 26.98 -2.87
N ALA A 345 -14.04 26.63 -2.03
CA ALA A 345 -15.45 26.57 -2.39
C ALA A 345 -16.13 27.95 -2.46
N GLY A 346 -15.41 29.04 -2.15
CA GLY A 346 -15.96 30.40 -2.12
C GLY A 346 -16.99 30.61 -1.01
N GLN A 347 -16.98 29.80 0.05
CA GLN A 347 -17.89 29.96 1.18
C GLN A 347 -17.46 31.17 2.02
N PRO A 348 -18.37 32.11 2.33
CA PRO A 348 -18.00 33.32 3.06
C PRO A 348 -17.75 33.05 4.55
N ARG A 349 -18.34 31.99 5.11
CA ARG A 349 -18.29 31.65 6.52
C ARG A 349 -18.33 30.13 6.74
N LEU A 350 -17.63 29.66 7.76
CA LEU A 350 -17.75 28.29 8.29
C LEU A 350 -17.69 28.28 9.82
N GLU A 351 -18.30 27.28 10.44
CA GLU A 351 -18.27 27.08 11.88
C GLU A 351 -17.38 25.89 12.24
N LEU A 352 -16.43 26.09 13.16
CA LEU A 352 -15.45 25.09 13.57
C LEU A 352 -15.42 24.94 15.09
N ARG A 353 -15.12 23.74 15.56
CA ARG A 353 -14.85 23.47 16.98
C ARG A 353 -13.34 23.32 17.19
N LEU A 354 -12.75 24.22 17.98
CA LEU A 354 -11.30 24.30 18.16
C LEU A 354 -10.88 24.06 19.62
N GLY A 355 -9.69 23.47 19.77
CA GLY A 355 -9.05 23.21 21.05
C GLY A 355 -9.65 22.04 21.85
N PRO A 356 -9.02 21.63 22.96
CA PRO A 356 -9.39 20.44 23.72
C PRO A 356 -10.77 20.53 24.39
N ARG A 357 -11.30 21.75 24.56
CA ARG A 357 -12.65 21.99 25.09
C ARG A 357 -13.73 22.09 24.01
N GLY A 358 -13.35 21.98 22.73
CA GLY A 358 -14.28 22.02 21.59
C GLY A 358 -15.05 23.34 21.47
N TRP A 359 -14.38 24.48 21.70
CA TRP A 359 -15.02 25.77 21.62
C TRP A 359 -15.45 26.07 20.18
N THR A 360 -16.68 26.51 20.01
CA THR A 360 -17.21 26.87 18.70
C THR A 360 -16.76 28.25 18.27
N TYR A 361 -16.24 28.36 17.05
CA TYR A 361 -15.83 29.61 16.42
C TYR A 361 -16.46 29.71 15.02
N VAL A 362 -16.77 30.94 14.62
CA VAL A 362 -17.17 31.25 13.24
C VAL A 362 -15.95 31.84 12.54
N ILE A 363 -15.51 31.19 11.48
CA ILE A 363 -14.47 31.70 10.59
C ILE A 363 -15.16 32.48 9.48
N ASP A 364 -14.93 33.79 9.45
CA ASP A 364 -15.41 34.70 8.42
C ASP A 364 -14.29 34.93 7.40
N LEU A 365 -14.38 34.21 6.28
CA LEU A 365 -13.40 34.23 5.21
C LEU A 365 -13.49 35.51 4.37
N ALA A 366 -14.67 36.15 4.32
CA ALA A 366 -14.83 37.42 3.61
C ALA A 366 -14.07 38.55 4.32
N ASN A 367 -14.12 38.57 5.66
CA ASN A 367 -13.45 39.58 6.48
C ASN A 367 -12.09 39.14 7.02
N GLN A 368 -11.66 37.90 6.73
CA GLN A 368 -10.42 37.31 7.24
C GLN A 368 -10.32 37.37 8.78
N VAL A 369 -11.38 36.97 9.48
CA VAL A 369 -11.40 36.91 10.96
C VAL A 369 -12.01 35.62 11.53
N GLN A 370 -11.51 35.19 12.67
CA GLN A 370 -12.14 34.22 13.56
C GLN A 370 -12.97 34.96 14.62
N LEU A 371 -14.24 34.59 14.77
CA LEU A 371 -15.17 35.18 15.75
C LEU A 371 -15.56 34.13 16.79
N ASN A 372 -15.46 34.50 18.07
CA ASN A 372 -16.10 33.72 19.14
C ASN A 372 -17.55 34.20 19.32
N PRO A 373 -18.58 33.39 19.00
CA PRO A 373 -19.97 33.82 19.10
C PRO A 373 -20.41 34.13 20.54
N LYS A 374 -19.79 33.50 21.55
CA LYS A 374 -20.13 33.72 22.97
C LYS A 374 -19.54 35.01 23.52
N THR A 375 -18.26 35.27 23.24
CA THR A 375 -17.55 36.43 23.81
C THR A 375 -17.50 37.64 22.87
N ARG A 376 -17.92 37.47 21.61
CA ARG A 376 -17.86 38.47 20.53
C ARG A 376 -16.44 38.98 20.22
N LYS A 377 -15.39 38.36 20.79
CA LYS A 377 -14.00 38.65 20.43
C LYS A 377 -13.72 38.18 19.01
N SER A 378 -13.06 39.02 18.22
CA SER A 378 -12.55 38.69 16.88
C SER A 378 -11.02 38.59 16.89
N ARG A 379 -10.48 37.73 16.04
CA ARG A 379 -9.04 37.57 15.80
C ARG A 379 -8.78 37.56 14.30
N PRO A 380 -7.85 38.34 13.75
CA PRO A 380 -7.43 38.22 12.36
C PRO A 380 -6.97 36.80 12.04
N ILE A 381 -7.31 36.33 10.85
CA ILE A 381 -6.80 35.07 10.30
C ILE A 381 -6.02 35.35 9.03
N ARG A 382 -5.09 34.47 8.68
CA ARG A 382 -4.38 34.52 7.41
C ARG A 382 -4.13 33.14 6.85
N ARG A 383 -4.07 33.08 5.53
CA ARG A 383 -3.57 31.94 4.77
C ARG A 383 -2.07 32.10 4.59
N SER A 384 -1.27 31.22 5.15
CA SER A 384 0.13 31.06 4.79
C SER A 384 0.26 29.86 3.87
N GLU A 385 1.17 29.94 2.90
CA GLU A 385 1.66 28.72 2.30
C GLU A 385 2.31 27.95 3.44
N ALA A 386 1.86 26.72 3.71
CA ALA A 386 2.65 25.89 4.60
C ALA A 386 4.02 25.83 3.96
N VAL A 387 5.01 26.42 4.65
CA VAL A 387 6.40 26.04 4.44
C VAL A 387 6.33 24.54 4.65
N ALA A 388 6.40 23.79 3.55
CA ALA A 388 6.45 22.35 3.61
C ALA A 388 7.53 22.10 4.66
N SER A 389 7.15 21.55 5.83
CA SER A 389 8.12 21.19 6.87
C SER A 389 9.28 20.59 6.12
N PRO A 390 10.49 21.17 6.20
CA PRO A 390 11.54 21.01 5.20
C PRO A 390 11.50 19.56 4.83
N VAL A 391 10.97 19.31 3.62
CA VAL A 391 10.65 17.95 3.21
C VAL A 391 11.95 17.24 3.43
N SER A 392 11.98 16.26 4.34
CA SER A 392 13.17 15.44 4.51
C SER A 392 13.62 15.11 3.10
N PRO A 393 14.92 15.16 2.77
CA PRO A 393 15.41 14.77 1.45
C PRO A 393 14.75 13.46 0.94
N GLU A 394 14.29 12.58 1.85
CA GLU A 394 13.43 11.41 1.59
C GLU A 394 12.08 11.68 0.90
N ALA A 395 11.35 12.77 1.19
CA ALA A 395 10.08 13.09 0.53
C ALA A 395 10.26 13.71 -0.86
N ALA A 396 11.40 14.39 -1.10
CA ALA A 396 11.83 14.76 -2.45
C ALA A 396 12.33 13.54 -3.24
N ALA A 397 12.87 12.52 -2.56
CA ALA A 397 13.24 11.24 -3.14
C ALA A 397 12.03 10.33 -3.46
N ALA A 398 10.88 10.53 -2.81
CA ALA A 398 9.66 9.73 -2.96
C ALA A 398 8.92 9.86 -4.31
N GLY A 399 9.53 10.48 -5.32
CA GLY A 399 9.08 10.31 -6.72
C GLY A 399 7.82 11.08 -7.13
N ALA A 400 7.42 12.12 -6.39
CA ALA A 400 6.32 13.00 -6.77
C ALA A 400 6.71 13.87 -7.99
N ARG A 401 6.37 13.39 -9.19
CA ARG A 401 6.76 13.97 -10.48
C ARG A 401 5.68 14.84 -11.14
N LEU A 402 4.42 14.71 -10.75
CA LEU A 402 3.30 15.41 -11.39
C LEU A 402 2.63 16.41 -10.44
N THR A 403 2.18 17.56 -10.95
CA THR A 403 1.20 18.43 -10.26
C THR A 403 -0.23 17.90 -10.47
N GLU A 404 -1.20 18.45 -9.73
CA GLU A 404 -2.61 18.12 -9.93
C GLU A 404 -3.10 18.57 -11.30
N GLU A 405 -2.64 19.74 -11.76
CA GLU A 405 -2.95 20.28 -13.08
C GLU A 405 -2.36 19.38 -14.20
N GLU A 406 -1.11 18.95 -14.06
CA GLU A 406 -0.44 18.03 -15.00
C GLU A 406 -1.13 16.66 -15.04
N LEU A 407 -1.55 16.13 -13.90
CA LEU A 407 -2.33 14.88 -13.85
C LEU A 407 -3.66 15.06 -14.61
N ALA A 408 -4.38 16.16 -14.35
CA ALA A 408 -5.66 16.44 -15.00
C ALA A 408 -5.51 16.61 -16.52
N GLU A 409 -4.44 17.26 -16.99
CA GLU A 409 -4.11 17.34 -18.42
C GLU A 409 -3.76 15.99 -19.01
N THR A 410 -3.03 15.17 -18.26
CA THR A 410 -2.63 13.85 -18.73
C THR A 410 -3.81 12.89 -18.83
N ILE A 411 -4.73 12.95 -17.89
CA ILE A 411 -6.00 12.23 -17.97
C ILE A 411 -6.79 12.68 -19.19
N ARG A 412 -6.89 13.99 -19.44
CA ARG A 412 -7.53 14.51 -20.66
C ARG A 412 -6.85 14.03 -21.94
N PHE A 413 -5.53 13.90 -21.93
CA PHE A 413 -4.75 13.42 -23.07
C PHE A 413 -4.97 11.92 -23.34
N PHE A 414 -4.95 11.08 -22.30
CA PHE A 414 -5.06 9.62 -22.44
C PHE A 414 -6.47 9.07 -22.35
N ALA A 415 -7.47 9.86 -21.95
CA ALA A 415 -8.88 9.51 -22.05
C ALA A 415 -9.49 10.15 -23.30
N PRO A 416 -9.20 9.67 -24.53
CA PRO A 416 -9.88 10.17 -25.70
C PRO A 416 -11.35 9.71 -25.64
N ARG A 417 -12.25 10.62 -25.27
CA ARG A 417 -13.69 10.65 -25.62
C ARG A 417 -14.53 9.37 -25.45
N ALA A 418 -14.08 8.35 -24.73
CA ALA A 418 -14.84 7.12 -24.50
C ALA A 418 -16.05 7.29 -23.55
N VAL A 419 -16.29 8.49 -23.01
CA VAL A 419 -17.37 8.77 -22.04
C VAL A 419 -18.38 9.81 -22.56
N SER A 420 -18.28 10.23 -23.84
CA SER A 420 -19.28 11.13 -24.45
C SER A 420 -20.48 10.39 -25.06
N GLY A 421 -20.68 9.11 -24.74
CA GLY A 421 -21.76 8.26 -25.24
C GLY A 421 -23.12 8.48 -24.59
N VAL A 422 -23.51 9.73 -24.29
CA VAL A 422 -24.88 10.05 -23.87
C VAL A 422 -25.34 11.32 -24.58
N GLY A 423 -26.17 11.16 -25.61
CA GLY A 423 -27.08 12.20 -26.10
C GLY A 423 -26.64 12.94 -27.37
N GLY A 424 -26.68 12.27 -28.52
CA GLY A 424 -26.55 12.94 -29.81
C GLY A 424 -26.89 12.03 -30.99
N ARG A 425 -28.16 11.64 -31.16
CA ARG A 425 -28.65 11.13 -32.44
C ARG A 425 -28.54 12.26 -33.46
N VAL A 426 -27.49 12.26 -34.28
CA VAL A 426 -27.42 13.04 -35.52
C VAL A 426 -27.14 12.08 -36.66
N GLY A 427 -28.13 12.02 -37.57
CA GLY A 427 -28.09 11.60 -38.96
C GLY A 427 -27.05 10.57 -39.40
N GLN A 428 -27.56 9.41 -39.83
CA GLN A 428 -26.88 8.52 -40.77
C GLN A 428 -26.24 9.33 -41.91
N ARG A 429 -24.91 9.24 -42.02
CA ARG A 429 -24.22 9.26 -43.31
C ARG A 429 -23.33 8.04 -43.37
N GLU A 430 -23.69 7.15 -44.27
CA GLU A 430 -22.85 6.07 -44.77
C GLU A 430 -21.57 6.68 -45.36
N GLY A 431 -20.40 6.13 -45.01
CA GLY A 431 -19.13 6.60 -45.57
C GLY A 431 -17.91 6.01 -44.85
N GLU A 432 -17.37 4.96 -45.46
CA GLU A 432 -15.97 4.51 -45.39
C GLU A 432 -15.43 3.97 -44.07
N GLY A 433 -15.29 2.63 -44.05
CA GLY A 433 -14.54 1.91 -43.03
C GLY A 433 -13.05 2.23 -43.07
N ARG A 434 -12.55 2.74 -41.94
CA ARG A 434 -11.15 2.62 -41.54
C ARG A 434 -11.12 2.19 -40.07
N SER A 435 -10.88 0.90 -39.84
CA SER A 435 -10.50 0.39 -38.53
C SER A 435 -9.19 1.06 -38.10
N ALA A 436 -9.26 1.90 -37.07
CA ALA A 436 -8.07 2.42 -36.39
C ALA A 436 -7.60 1.37 -35.37
N SER A 437 -6.75 0.46 -35.82
CA SER A 437 -5.93 -0.38 -34.93
C SER A 437 -4.88 0.50 -34.24
N PHE A 438 -4.84 0.47 -32.91
CA PHE A 438 -3.72 1.01 -32.12
C PHE A 438 -2.46 0.17 -32.41
N ALA A 439 -1.66 0.61 -33.39
CA ALA A 439 -0.32 0.09 -33.62
C ALA A 439 0.68 1.02 -32.91
N VAL A 440 1.31 0.50 -31.85
CA VAL A 440 2.54 1.09 -31.30
C VAL A 440 3.61 0.93 -32.37
N LYS A 441 4.12 2.04 -32.91
CA LYS A 441 5.26 2.02 -33.85
C LYS A 441 6.51 1.55 -33.11
N GLU A 442 6.94 0.32 -33.35
CA GLU A 442 8.32 -0.11 -33.09
C GLU A 442 9.26 0.64 -34.05
N SER A 443 10.18 1.43 -33.51
CA SER A 443 11.26 2.05 -34.27
C SER A 443 12.38 1.02 -34.47
N GLN A 444 12.44 0.40 -35.65
CA GLN A 444 13.65 -0.29 -36.08
C GLN A 444 14.71 0.76 -36.47
N GLY A 445 15.84 0.75 -35.75
CA GLY A 445 17.02 1.50 -36.11
C GLY A 445 17.76 0.83 -37.25
N GLU A 446 17.82 1.50 -38.40
CA GLU A 446 18.70 1.16 -39.52
C GLU A 446 20.15 1.51 -39.15
N SER A 447 21.01 0.49 -39.01
CA SER A 447 22.46 0.66 -39.10
C SER A 447 22.84 0.92 -40.55
N GLN A 448 23.35 2.12 -40.84
CA GLN A 448 24.15 2.36 -42.03
C GLN A 448 25.62 2.08 -41.75
N LYS A 449 26.24 1.42 -42.74
CA LYS A 449 27.65 1.03 -42.84
C LYS A 449 28.58 2.21 -42.98
#